data_AF-A0AAX2IB62-F1
#
_entry.id   AF-A0AAX2IB62-F1
#
_cell.length_a   1.000
_cell.length_b   1.000
_cell.length_c   1.000
_cell.angle_alpha   90.00
_cell.angle_beta   90.00
_cell.angle_gamma   90.00
#
_symmetry.space_group_name_H-M   'P 1'
#
loop_
_entity.id
_entity.type
_entity.pdbx_description
1 polymer ?
#
loop_
_entity_poly.entity_id
_entity_poly.type
_entity_poly.pdbx_seq_one_letter_code
_entity_poly.pdbx_strand_id
1 'polypeptide(L)'
;MKKLIFSALVATALFVSSCGKDDDNGGGSTSLNGDWYLYSIFSDPDGNGRNWTSSNDCAEKTYYSISDKKIKHEYYYLEGSECKYYPIYYDYTATNGVFNMTVANDSPNVRKGAKTSIKYEMKGKELFIYLKNNQQQEVIEILRKKGVDYSYLDPFVGYWIMTKYVVGQQEFIVQDGKCLQGAVVASSLGATLYLNYPENGQCNKTINSYEWIKEGGKYYNVSNPAEKTLWDINFSNNNRYMTFAIDNGRIVMHFTKVK
;
A
#
# COMPACT_ATOMS: atom_id res chain seq x y z
N MET A 1 20.04 -12.45 28.65
CA MET A 1 19.87 -11.04 28.19
C MET A 1 20.76 -10.79 26.99
N LYS A 2 20.20 -10.84 25.78
CA LYS A 2 20.81 -10.30 24.56
C LYS A 2 19.79 -9.34 23.95
N LYS A 3 20.15 -8.07 23.88
CA LYS A 3 19.33 -6.98 23.34
C LYS A 3 19.22 -7.19 21.82
N LEU A 4 18.01 -7.36 21.30
CA LEU A 4 17.75 -7.25 19.86
C LEU A 4 17.67 -5.76 19.55
N ILE A 5 18.79 -5.17 19.16
CA ILE A 5 18.86 -3.78 18.69
C ILE A 5 18.58 -3.83 17.19
N PHE A 6 17.33 -3.56 16.80
CA PHE A 6 17.03 -3.14 15.43
C PHE A 6 17.21 -1.62 15.39
N SER A 7 18.42 -1.19 15.04
CA SER A 7 18.69 0.20 14.66
C SER A 7 19.60 0.14 13.43
N ALA A 8 19.04 0.47 12.29
CA ALA A 8 19.80 0.71 11.07
C ALA A 8 19.31 2.04 10.48
N LEU A 9 20.27 2.95 10.35
CA LEU A 9 20.14 4.31 9.83
C LEU A 9 19.41 4.34 8.48
N VAL A 10 18.44 5.24 8.36
CA VAL A 10 17.86 5.63 7.08
C VAL A 10 18.80 6.61 6.40
N ALA A 11 19.52 6.15 5.37
CA ALA A 11 20.11 7.02 4.37
C ALA A 11 19.17 7.07 3.17
N THR A 12 18.49 8.20 2.99
CA THR A 12 17.75 8.55 1.77
C THR A 12 18.64 8.42 0.56
N ALA A 13 18.37 7.44 -0.30
CA ALA A 13 18.85 7.41 -1.66
C ALA A 13 17.65 7.46 -2.61
N LEU A 14 17.37 8.67 -3.11
CA LEU A 14 16.52 8.89 -4.29
C LEU A 14 17.25 8.27 -5.49
N PHE A 15 16.91 7.05 -5.86
CA PHE A 15 17.29 6.49 -7.15
C PHE A 15 16.19 6.74 -8.17
N VAL A 16 16.39 7.80 -8.94
CA VAL A 16 15.96 7.88 -10.34
C VAL A 16 16.71 6.82 -11.12
N SER A 17 16.08 5.67 -11.36
CA SER A 17 16.47 4.76 -12.44
C SER A 17 15.28 4.52 -13.36
N SER A 18 15.10 5.48 -14.27
CA SER A 18 14.55 5.20 -15.59
C SER A 18 15.41 4.12 -16.24
N CYS A 19 14.86 2.92 -16.40
CA CYS A 19 15.11 1.91 -17.43
C CYS A 19 14.62 0.55 -16.91
N GLY A 20 13.29 0.43 -16.75
CA GLY A 20 12.63 -0.87 -16.68
C GLY A 20 12.11 -1.20 -18.08
N LYS A 21 12.70 -2.22 -18.69
CA LYS A 21 12.20 -2.83 -19.93
C LYS A 21 10.71 -3.12 -19.80
N ASP A 22 10.00 -2.91 -20.89
CA ASP A 22 8.65 -3.39 -21.10
C ASP A 22 8.62 -4.91 -20.91
N ASP A 23 8.31 -5.36 -19.70
CA ASP A 23 7.84 -6.71 -19.48
C ASP A 23 6.38 -6.71 -19.94
N ASP A 24 6.19 -7.09 -21.20
CA ASP A 24 4.93 -7.42 -21.87
C ASP A 24 4.19 -8.55 -21.14
N ASN A 25 3.72 -8.31 -19.92
CA ASN A 25 2.79 -9.18 -19.21
C ASN A 25 1.36 -8.84 -19.64
N GLY A 26 1.02 -9.18 -20.89
CA GLY A 26 -0.33 -9.59 -21.32
C GLY A 26 -1.53 -8.72 -20.94
N GLY A 27 -1.36 -7.41 -20.70
CA GLY A 27 -2.44 -6.51 -20.33
C GLY A 27 -2.52 -5.34 -21.29
N GLY A 28 -3.49 -5.36 -22.21
CA GLY A 28 -3.77 -4.20 -23.08
C GLY A 28 -3.89 -2.91 -22.27
N SER A 29 -3.53 -1.78 -22.89
CA SER A 29 -3.49 -0.48 -22.20
C SER A 29 -4.84 -0.20 -21.53
N THR A 30 -4.85 -0.20 -20.19
CA THR A 30 -6.06 0.14 -19.46
C THR A 30 -6.27 1.63 -19.63
N SER A 31 -7.33 2.01 -20.35
CA SER A 31 -7.69 3.41 -20.51
C SER A 31 -7.86 4.07 -19.14
N LEU A 32 -7.26 5.24 -18.99
CA LEU A 32 -7.39 6.12 -17.83
C LEU A 32 -8.86 6.47 -17.54
N ASN A 33 -9.72 6.48 -18.56
CA ASN A 33 -11.13 6.84 -18.41
C ASN A 33 -11.89 5.77 -17.61
N GLY A 34 -12.57 6.17 -16.54
CA GLY A 34 -13.44 5.33 -15.71
C GLY A 34 -13.27 5.64 -14.22
N ASP A 35 -13.89 4.80 -13.40
CA ASP A 35 -13.88 4.96 -11.94
C ASP A 35 -12.78 4.11 -11.29
N TRP A 36 -11.91 4.78 -10.54
CA TRP A 36 -10.73 4.25 -9.90
C TRP A 36 -10.85 4.34 -8.39
N TYR A 37 -10.94 3.20 -7.71
CA TYR A 37 -11.19 3.10 -6.27
C TYR A 37 -9.89 2.93 -5.50
N LEU A 38 -9.81 3.57 -4.35
CA LEU A 38 -8.66 3.49 -3.45
C LEU A 38 -8.48 2.07 -2.93
N TYR A 39 -7.29 1.52 -3.13
CA TYR A 39 -6.93 0.17 -2.70
C TYR A 39 -5.86 0.17 -1.62
N SER A 40 -4.80 0.96 -1.79
CA SER A 40 -3.72 1.05 -0.80
C SER A 40 -3.07 2.42 -0.82
N ILE A 41 -2.56 2.84 0.34
CA ILE A 41 -1.93 4.14 0.52
C ILE A 41 -0.56 3.95 1.19
N PHE A 42 0.48 4.54 0.61
CA PHE A 42 1.75 4.76 1.30
C PHE A 42 1.79 6.18 1.86
N SER A 43 1.79 6.32 3.18
CA SER A 43 1.79 7.62 3.86
C SER A 43 2.39 7.50 5.27
N ASP A 44 2.56 8.62 5.96
CA ASP A 44 2.90 8.68 7.38
C ASP A 44 1.71 9.28 8.16
N PRO A 45 0.64 8.50 8.42
CA PRO A 45 -0.59 9.04 8.98
C PRO A 45 -0.44 9.50 10.43
N ASP A 46 0.48 8.90 11.18
CA ASP A 46 0.63 9.10 12.63
C ASP A 46 1.97 9.77 13.03
N GLY A 47 2.80 10.19 12.07
CA GLY A 47 4.14 10.73 12.32
C GLY A 47 5.15 9.68 12.79
N ASN A 48 4.84 8.39 12.63
CA ASN A 48 5.67 7.25 13.06
C ASN A 48 6.48 6.64 11.90
N GLY A 49 6.58 7.36 10.77
CA GLY A 49 7.27 6.91 9.58
C GLY A 49 6.29 6.44 8.50
N ARG A 50 6.79 6.33 7.25
CA ARG A 50 5.94 5.98 6.10
C ARG A 50 5.66 4.49 6.02
N ASN A 51 4.39 4.14 5.78
CA ASN A 51 3.93 2.76 5.69
C ASN A 51 2.80 2.57 4.69
N TRP A 52 2.73 1.37 4.13
CA TRP A 52 1.63 0.89 3.30
C TRP A 52 0.45 0.53 4.19
N THR A 53 -0.68 1.17 3.96
CA THR A 53 -1.94 0.96 4.68
C THR A 53 -3.00 0.44 3.71
N SER A 54 -3.88 -0.44 4.19
CA SER A 54 -5.16 -0.67 3.53
C SER A 54 -6.06 0.52 3.82
N SER A 55 -6.90 0.90 2.87
CA SER A 55 -7.98 1.86 3.13
C SER A 55 -8.93 1.30 4.18
N ASN A 56 -9.39 2.14 5.11
CA ASN A 56 -10.51 1.78 5.98
C ASN A 56 -11.83 1.83 5.20
N ASP A 57 -12.93 1.29 5.76
CA ASP A 57 -14.25 1.25 5.13
C ASP A 57 -14.77 2.61 4.62
N CYS A 58 -14.34 3.72 5.22
CA CYS A 58 -14.70 5.05 4.74
C CYS A 58 -13.80 5.48 3.57
N ALA A 59 -12.49 5.32 3.70
CA ALA A 59 -11.52 5.64 2.66
C ALA A 59 -11.70 4.77 1.41
N GLU A 60 -12.17 3.52 1.55
CA GLU A 60 -12.53 2.62 0.44
C GLU A 60 -13.66 3.17 -0.45
N LYS A 61 -14.47 4.11 0.07
CA LYS A 61 -15.47 4.82 -0.73
C LYS A 61 -14.86 5.91 -1.60
N THR A 62 -13.61 6.29 -1.36
CA THR A 62 -12.90 7.27 -2.19
C THR A 62 -12.63 6.68 -3.56
N TYR A 63 -13.02 7.42 -4.60
CA TYR A 63 -12.67 7.09 -5.97
C TYR A 63 -12.42 8.33 -6.83
N TYR A 64 -11.66 8.12 -7.90
CA TYR A 64 -11.47 9.10 -8.96
C TYR A 64 -12.30 8.68 -10.17
N SER A 65 -13.25 9.52 -10.56
CA SER A 65 -13.95 9.36 -11.85
C SER A 65 -13.22 10.20 -12.90
N ILE A 66 -12.51 9.52 -13.80
CA ILE A 66 -11.71 10.15 -14.83
C ILE A 66 -12.44 10.02 -16.17
N SER A 67 -12.62 11.14 -16.85
CA SER A 67 -13.23 11.24 -18.17
C SER A 67 -12.38 12.18 -19.03
N ASP A 68 -12.61 12.25 -20.34
CA ASP A 68 -11.74 12.95 -21.31
C ASP A 68 -11.09 14.25 -20.81
N LYS A 69 -11.87 15.15 -20.19
CA LYS A 69 -11.38 16.45 -19.70
C LYS A 69 -11.68 16.74 -18.23
N LYS A 70 -12.29 15.78 -17.52
CA LYS A 70 -12.65 15.96 -16.10
C LYS A 70 -12.16 14.82 -15.22
N ILE A 71 -11.62 15.19 -14.07
CA ILE A 71 -11.38 14.31 -12.92
C ILE A 71 -12.32 14.75 -11.82
N LYS A 72 -13.14 13.83 -11.33
CA LYS A 72 -13.87 14.00 -10.08
C LYS A 72 -13.20 13.17 -9.00
N HIS A 73 -12.64 13.84 -8.00
CA HIS A 73 -12.15 13.19 -6.80
C HIS A 73 -13.30 13.12 -5.80
N GLU A 74 -13.92 11.95 -5.71
CA GLU A 74 -15.08 11.68 -4.86
C GLU A 74 -14.56 11.25 -3.49
N TYR A 75 -14.04 12.22 -2.73
CA TYR A 75 -13.26 11.99 -1.52
C TYR A 75 -14.13 11.73 -0.29
N TYR A 76 -13.77 10.69 0.46
CA TYR A 76 -14.39 10.33 1.72
C TYR A 76 -13.35 10.24 2.84
N TYR A 77 -13.65 10.83 4.00
CA TYR A 77 -12.77 10.80 5.16
C TYR A 77 -13.56 10.61 6.46
N LEU A 78 -12.87 10.09 7.49
CA LEU A 78 -13.44 9.95 8.82
C LEU A 78 -13.34 11.25 9.59
N GLU A 79 -14.47 11.73 10.10
CA GLU A 79 -14.56 12.80 11.08
C GLU A 79 -15.25 12.24 12.34
N GLY A 80 -14.46 11.93 13.36
CA GLY A 80 -14.94 11.11 14.49
C GLY A 80 -15.34 9.72 14.01
N SER A 81 -16.59 9.33 14.25
CA SER A 81 -17.16 8.05 13.77
C SER A 81 -17.92 8.17 12.45
N GLU A 82 -18.02 9.37 11.87
CA GLU A 82 -18.80 9.61 10.65
C GLU A 82 -17.90 9.63 9.41
N CYS A 83 -18.38 9.02 8.33
CA CYS A 83 -17.74 9.09 7.02
C CYS A 83 -18.29 10.29 6.24
N LYS A 84 -17.50 11.37 6.16
CA LYS A 84 -17.86 12.60 5.45
C LYS A 84 -17.48 12.52 3.99
N TYR A 85 -18.32 13.12 3.15
CA TYR A 85 -18.13 13.23 1.71
C TYR A 85 -17.72 14.66 1.33
N TYR A 86 -16.59 14.80 0.64
CA TYR A 86 -16.00 16.10 0.29
C TYR A 86 -15.42 16.09 -1.13
N PRO A 87 -16.28 16.04 -2.16
CA PRO A 87 -15.85 15.91 -3.53
C PRO A 87 -15.13 17.15 -4.06
N ILE A 88 -14.13 16.96 -4.92
CA ILE A 88 -13.43 18.04 -5.62
C ILE A 88 -13.35 17.71 -7.11
N TYR A 89 -13.79 18.63 -7.96
CA TYR A 89 -13.84 18.42 -9.40
C TYR A 89 -12.82 19.29 -10.11
N TYR A 90 -12.20 18.72 -11.13
CA TYR A 90 -11.12 19.35 -11.87
C TYR A 90 -11.34 19.23 -13.36
N ASP A 91 -11.16 20.34 -14.07
CA ASP A 91 -10.81 20.31 -15.47
C ASP A 91 -9.31 20.00 -15.55
N TYR A 92 -8.90 19.10 -16.43
CA TYR A 92 -7.51 18.66 -16.48
C TYR A 92 -6.97 18.41 -17.89
N THR A 93 -5.64 18.43 -17.99
CA THR A 93 -4.88 17.82 -19.08
C THR A 93 -3.89 16.80 -18.52
N ALA A 94 -3.64 15.74 -19.26
CA ALA A 94 -2.61 14.75 -18.93
C ALA A 94 -1.46 14.87 -19.94
N THR A 95 -0.24 15.05 -19.45
CA THR A 95 0.95 15.10 -20.31
C THR A 95 2.13 14.54 -19.53
N ASN A 96 2.85 13.58 -20.13
CA ASN A 96 4.07 12.98 -19.56
C ASN A 96 3.92 12.49 -18.11
N GLY A 97 2.83 11.77 -17.80
CA GLY A 97 2.59 11.23 -16.45
C GLY A 97 2.24 12.30 -15.40
N VAL A 98 1.77 13.47 -15.84
CA VAL A 98 1.32 14.54 -14.95
C VAL A 98 -0.10 14.94 -15.32
N PHE A 99 -1.00 14.93 -14.33
CA PHE A 99 -2.28 15.63 -14.43
C PHE A 99 -2.06 17.09 -14.05
N ASN A 100 -2.32 17.99 -15.00
CA ASN A 100 -2.40 19.43 -14.74
C ASN A 100 -3.86 19.79 -14.56
N MET A 101 -4.23 20.18 -13.35
CA MET A 101 -5.61 20.25 -12.89
C MET A 101 -5.96 21.68 -12.48
N THR A 102 -7.15 22.11 -12.85
CA THR A 102 -7.76 23.37 -12.41
C THR A 102 -9.09 23.05 -11.75
N VAL A 103 -9.32 23.53 -10.54
CA VAL A 103 -10.60 23.33 -9.83
C VAL A 103 -11.73 23.88 -10.70
N ALA A 104 -12.62 23.00 -11.12
CA ALA A 104 -13.66 23.27 -12.09
C ALA A 104 -14.73 24.23 -11.52
N ASN A 105 -15.45 24.92 -12.40
CA ASN A 105 -16.49 25.88 -11.98
C ASN A 105 -17.67 25.23 -11.24
N ASP A 106 -17.94 23.96 -11.55
CA ASP A 106 -18.93 23.10 -10.92
C ASP A 106 -18.39 22.30 -9.73
N SER A 107 -17.12 22.50 -9.34
CA SER A 107 -16.59 21.90 -8.12
C SER A 107 -17.36 22.44 -6.91
N PRO A 108 -17.93 21.55 -6.07
CA PRO A 108 -18.70 21.96 -4.89
C PRO A 108 -17.80 22.49 -3.78
N ASN A 109 -16.57 21.97 -3.71
CA ASN A 109 -15.60 22.33 -2.69
C ASN A 109 -14.34 22.96 -3.31
N VAL A 110 -13.59 23.68 -2.47
CA VAL A 110 -12.34 24.38 -2.81
C VAL A 110 -12.56 25.59 -3.73
N ARG A 111 -11.60 26.52 -3.73
CA ARG A 111 -11.63 27.73 -4.56
C ARG A 111 -11.55 27.38 -6.05
N LYS A 112 -12.59 27.77 -6.80
CA LYS A 112 -12.67 27.65 -8.27
C LYS A 112 -11.48 28.31 -8.96
N GLY A 113 -10.97 27.69 -10.02
CA GLY A 113 -9.82 28.16 -10.77
C GLY A 113 -8.47 27.96 -10.08
N ALA A 114 -8.42 27.42 -8.85
CA ALA A 114 -7.16 27.03 -8.22
C ALA A 114 -6.48 25.93 -9.05
N LYS A 115 -5.17 26.05 -9.23
CA LYS A 115 -4.37 25.11 -10.05
C LYS A 115 -3.56 24.19 -9.15
N THR A 116 -3.45 22.93 -9.57
CA THR A 116 -2.58 21.93 -8.95
C THR A 116 -2.06 20.98 -10.03
N SER A 117 -0.98 20.29 -9.74
CA SER A 117 -0.48 19.22 -10.60
C SER A 117 -0.11 18.01 -9.75
N ILE A 118 -0.49 16.83 -10.21
CA ILE A 118 -0.18 15.56 -9.55
C ILE A 118 0.48 14.62 -10.55
N LYS A 119 1.51 13.90 -10.09
CA LYS A 119 2.12 12.86 -10.92
C LYS A 119 1.26 11.61 -10.85
N TYR A 120 1.19 10.90 -11.96
CA TYR A 120 0.55 9.60 -12.02
C TYR A 120 1.36 8.63 -12.88
N GLU A 121 1.17 7.35 -12.61
CA GLU A 121 1.81 6.27 -13.35
C GLU A 121 0.83 5.11 -13.50
N MET A 122 0.80 4.50 -14.69
CA MET A 122 0.09 3.24 -14.92
C MET A 122 1.10 2.10 -14.83
N LYS A 123 0.90 1.16 -13.89
CA LYS A 123 1.67 -0.10 -13.84
C LYS A 123 0.70 -1.26 -14.02
N GLY A 124 0.77 -1.91 -15.19
CA GLY A 124 -0.27 -2.84 -15.60
C GLY A 124 -1.64 -2.15 -15.64
N LYS A 125 -2.60 -2.67 -14.87
CA LYS A 125 -3.95 -2.11 -14.75
C LYS A 125 -4.19 -1.32 -13.46
N GLU A 126 -3.13 -1.03 -12.69
CA GLU A 126 -3.19 -0.21 -11.47
C GLU A 126 -2.76 1.23 -11.78
N LEU A 127 -3.49 2.20 -11.23
CA LEU A 127 -3.17 3.63 -11.34
C LEU A 127 -2.51 4.08 -10.03
N PHE A 128 -1.31 4.62 -10.15
CA PHE A 128 -0.54 5.18 -9.04
C PHE A 128 -0.67 6.69 -9.10
N ILE A 129 -1.10 7.31 -8.00
CA ILE A 129 -1.13 8.77 -7.86
C ILE A 129 -0.14 9.17 -6.78
N TYR A 130 0.69 10.16 -7.08
CA TYR A 130 1.67 10.71 -6.16
C TYR A 130 1.23 12.10 -5.73
N LEU A 131 0.86 12.23 -4.46
CA LEU A 131 0.28 13.41 -3.83
C LEU A 131 1.20 13.97 -2.75
N LYS A 132 0.85 15.15 -2.25
CA LYS A 132 1.35 15.68 -0.98
C LYS A 132 0.19 15.89 -0.02
N ASN A 133 0.33 15.45 1.22
CA ASN A 133 -0.64 15.77 2.26
C ASN A 133 -0.51 17.24 2.73
N ASN A 134 -1.35 17.65 3.67
CA ASN A 134 -1.33 19.02 4.23
C ASN A 134 0.01 19.40 4.89
N GLN A 135 0.79 18.41 5.33
CA GLN A 135 2.12 18.57 5.92
C GLN A 135 3.25 18.52 4.86
N GLN A 136 2.91 18.53 3.57
CA GLN A 136 3.85 18.44 2.44
C GLN A 136 4.60 17.10 2.34
N GLN A 137 4.14 16.08 3.05
CA GLN A 137 4.72 14.73 2.97
C GLN A 137 4.19 14.02 1.73
N GLU A 138 5.06 13.24 1.07
CA GLU A 138 4.69 12.44 -0.09
C GLU A 138 3.73 11.31 0.30
N VAL A 139 2.65 11.19 -0.47
CA VAL A 139 1.65 10.13 -0.37
C VAL A 139 1.57 9.42 -1.71
N ILE A 140 1.52 8.08 -1.69
CA ILE A 140 1.26 7.28 -2.90
C ILE A 140 -0.08 6.59 -2.71
N GLU A 141 -1.01 6.82 -3.64
CA GLU A 141 -2.27 6.10 -3.72
C GLU A 141 -2.20 5.09 -4.84
N ILE A 142 -2.56 3.84 -4.56
CA ILE A 142 -2.76 2.80 -5.55
C ILE A 142 -4.26 2.63 -5.74
N LEU A 143 -4.70 2.83 -6.97
CA LEU A 143 -6.09 2.80 -7.36
C LEU A 143 -6.35 1.62 -8.30
N ARG A 144 -7.51 1.00 -8.12
CA ARG A 144 -8.00 -0.08 -8.95
C ARG A 144 -9.32 0.29 -9.60
N LYS A 145 -9.43 0.01 -10.89
CA LYS A 145 -10.62 0.29 -11.68
C LYS A 145 -11.69 -0.76 -11.40
N LYS A 146 -12.93 -0.32 -11.21
CA LYS A 146 -14.06 -1.23 -10.98
C LYS A 146 -14.28 -2.16 -12.17
N GLY A 147 -14.52 -3.44 -11.88
CA GLY A 147 -14.81 -4.46 -12.90
C GLY A 147 -13.58 -4.96 -13.67
N VAL A 148 -12.36 -4.56 -13.28
CA VAL A 148 -11.13 -5.09 -13.85
C VAL A 148 -10.65 -6.29 -13.04
N ASP A 149 -10.19 -7.33 -13.74
CA ASP A 149 -9.54 -8.47 -13.13
C ASP A 149 -8.07 -8.17 -12.80
N TYR A 150 -7.73 -8.33 -11.52
CA TYR A 150 -6.41 -8.14 -10.93
C TYR A 150 -5.77 -9.47 -10.49
N SER A 151 -6.32 -10.62 -10.91
CA SER A 151 -5.79 -11.96 -10.62
C SER A 151 -4.34 -12.18 -11.10
N TYR A 152 -3.89 -11.36 -12.05
CA TYR A 152 -2.51 -11.37 -12.58
C TYR A 152 -1.48 -10.82 -11.59
N LEU A 153 -1.91 -10.08 -10.55
CA LEU A 153 -1.00 -9.55 -9.55
C LEU A 153 -0.36 -10.69 -8.77
N ASP A 154 0.87 -10.44 -8.34
CA ASP A 154 1.59 -11.41 -7.54
C ASP A 154 0.77 -11.81 -6.31
N PRO A 155 0.70 -13.11 -5.95
CA PRO A 155 -0.04 -13.58 -4.79
C PRO A 155 0.20 -12.75 -3.54
N PHE A 156 1.44 -12.30 -3.30
CA PHE A 156 1.84 -11.51 -2.14
C PHE A 156 1.12 -10.16 -2.05
N VAL A 157 0.79 -9.53 -3.19
CA VAL A 157 0.13 -8.22 -3.22
C VAL A 157 -1.26 -8.30 -2.57
N GLY A 158 -1.49 -7.47 -1.56
CA GLY A 158 -2.77 -7.27 -0.90
C GLY A 158 -2.67 -7.13 0.61
N TYR A 159 -3.83 -7.21 1.25
CA TYR A 159 -3.95 -7.08 2.70
C TYR A 159 -4.07 -8.46 3.34
N TRP A 160 -3.25 -8.71 4.35
CA TRP A 160 -3.10 -9.99 5.02
C TRP A 160 -3.24 -9.80 6.52
N ILE A 161 -4.11 -10.57 7.17
CA ILE A 161 -4.31 -10.53 8.62
C ILE A 161 -3.68 -11.77 9.24
N MET A 162 -2.86 -11.58 10.27
CA MET A 162 -2.22 -12.67 11.00
C MET A 162 -3.26 -13.44 11.80
N THR A 163 -3.19 -14.76 11.73
CA THR A 163 -4.11 -15.70 12.39
C THR A 163 -3.40 -16.60 13.39
N LYS A 164 -2.13 -16.90 13.15
CA LYS A 164 -1.30 -17.73 14.01
C LYS A 164 0.14 -17.26 14.00
N TYR A 165 0.79 -17.31 15.16
CA TYR A 165 2.20 -17.02 15.36
C TYR A 165 2.86 -18.23 16.01
N VAL A 166 3.94 -18.74 15.42
CA VAL A 166 4.66 -19.92 15.91
C VAL A 166 6.09 -19.52 16.25
N VAL A 167 6.56 -19.91 17.44
CA VAL A 167 7.97 -19.76 17.82
C VAL A 167 8.50 -21.07 18.40
N GLY A 168 9.47 -21.67 17.71
CA GLY A 168 9.92 -23.03 18.04
C GLY A 168 8.75 -24.04 17.98
N GLN A 169 8.42 -24.65 19.12
CA GLN A 169 7.30 -25.61 19.24
C GLN A 169 6.00 -24.98 19.76
N GLN A 170 6.01 -23.69 20.09
CA GLN A 170 4.86 -23.03 20.68
C GLN A 170 4.04 -22.34 19.60
N GLU A 171 2.73 -22.59 19.62
CA GLU A 171 1.76 -21.94 18.75
C GLU A 171 0.88 -20.97 19.53
N PHE A 172 0.64 -19.80 18.96
CA PHE A 172 -0.26 -18.79 19.48
C PHE A 172 -1.30 -18.43 18.41
N ILE A 173 -2.57 -18.59 18.75
CA ILE A 173 -3.68 -18.17 17.89
C ILE A 173 -3.99 -16.70 18.19
N VAL A 174 -4.07 -15.89 17.13
CA VAL A 174 -4.46 -14.48 17.23
C VAL A 174 -5.93 -14.40 17.63
N GLN A 175 -6.22 -13.53 18.60
CA GLN A 175 -7.57 -13.31 19.10
C GLN A 175 -7.88 -11.81 19.10
N ASP A 176 -9.08 -11.45 18.66
CA ASP A 176 -9.54 -10.07 18.63
C ASP A 176 -9.49 -9.45 20.03
N GLY A 177 -9.01 -8.20 20.10
CA GLY A 177 -8.84 -7.47 21.36
C GLY A 177 -7.67 -7.95 22.25
N LYS A 178 -6.88 -8.95 21.83
CA LYS A 178 -5.63 -9.33 22.52
C LYS A 178 -4.44 -8.61 21.91
N CYS A 179 -3.35 -8.56 22.68
CA CYS A 179 -2.15 -7.85 22.27
C CYS A 179 -1.49 -8.43 21.01
N LEU A 180 -1.41 -9.76 20.90
CA LEU A 180 -0.80 -10.39 19.73
C LEU A 180 -1.69 -10.18 18.50
N GLN A 181 -1.28 -9.30 17.61
CA GLN A 181 -1.95 -8.99 16.35
C GLN A 181 -0.90 -8.73 15.28
N GLY A 182 -1.24 -8.97 14.02
CA GLY A 182 -0.32 -8.67 12.93
C GLY A 182 -1.04 -8.53 11.61
N ALA A 183 -0.45 -7.74 10.72
CA ALA A 183 -0.95 -7.59 9.38
C ALA A 183 0.17 -7.28 8.40
N VAL A 184 0.01 -7.68 7.14
CA VAL A 184 0.86 -7.25 6.04
C VAL A 184 0.00 -6.52 5.02
N VAL A 185 0.43 -5.32 4.64
CA VAL A 185 -0.11 -4.61 3.48
C VAL A 185 0.99 -4.59 2.43
N ALA A 186 0.77 -5.25 1.31
CA ALA A 186 1.73 -5.36 0.22
C ALA A 186 1.18 -4.81 -1.08
N SER A 187 2.01 -4.05 -1.79
CA SER A 187 1.80 -3.56 -3.15
C SER A 187 2.96 -3.99 -4.05
N SER A 188 2.85 -3.68 -5.34
CA SER A 188 3.94 -3.88 -6.30
C SER A 188 5.17 -2.98 -6.05
N LEU A 189 5.07 -1.99 -5.16
CA LEU A 189 6.17 -1.09 -4.80
C LEU A 189 6.84 -1.44 -3.47
N GLY A 190 6.16 -2.17 -2.60
CA GLY A 190 6.67 -2.45 -1.27
C GLY A 190 5.66 -3.18 -0.39
N ALA A 191 6.04 -3.44 0.85
CA ALA A 191 5.17 -4.05 1.84
C ALA A 191 5.43 -3.48 3.23
N THR A 192 4.41 -3.42 4.07
CA THR A 192 4.55 -3.09 5.50
C THR A 192 4.05 -4.24 6.35
N LEU A 193 4.87 -4.66 7.32
CA LEU A 193 4.48 -5.55 8.41
C LEU A 193 4.13 -4.71 9.65
N TYR A 194 2.90 -4.86 10.11
CA TYR A 194 2.41 -4.40 11.41
C TYR A 194 2.43 -5.57 12.36
N LEU A 195 3.04 -5.42 13.53
CA LEU A 195 3.06 -6.46 14.55
C LEU A 195 2.89 -5.84 15.94
N ASN A 196 1.85 -6.28 16.64
CA ASN A 196 1.68 -6.04 18.06
C ASN A 196 2.02 -7.34 18.80
N TYR A 197 2.80 -7.26 19.87
CA TYR A 197 3.23 -8.44 20.62
C TYR A 197 3.43 -8.14 22.11
N PRO A 198 3.15 -9.11 23.00
CA PRO A 198 3.37 -8.93 24.43
C PRO A 198 4.85 -9.07 24.79
N GLU A 199 5.39 -8.11 25.53
CA GLU A 199 6.76 -8.16 26.05
C GLU A 199 6.80 -7.45 27.41
N ASN A 200 7.35 -8.12 28.43
CA ASN A 200 7.45 -7.59 29.80
C ASN A 200 6.12 -7.06 30.39
N GLY A 201 4.99 -7.69 30.06
CA GLY A 201 3.66 -7.29 30.53
C GLY A 201 3.07 -6.07 29.81
N GLN A 202 3.78 -5.52 28.81
CA GLN A 202 3.30 -4.45 27.95
C GLN A 202 2.96 -4.97 26.56
N CYS A 203 2.10 -4.24 25.86
CA CYS A 203 1.82 -4.51 24.45
C CYS A 203 2.66 -3.58 23.57
N ASN A 204 3.68 -4.15 22.93
CA ASN A 204 4.58 -3.42 22.04
C ASN A 204 4.05 -3.46 20.61
N LYS A 205 4.30 -2.39 19.85
CA LYS A 205 3.91 -2.24 18.45
C LYS A 205 5.15 -1.98 17.61
N THR A 206 5.28 -2.72 16.51
CA THR A 206 6.29 -2.47 15.48
C THR A 206 5.62 -2.32 14.12
N ILE A 207 6.15 -1.38 13.34
CA ILE A 207 5.73 -1.12 11.96
C ILE A 207 7.01 -1.09 11.14
N ASN A 208 7.14 -2.01 10.19
CA ASN A 208 8.31 -2.08 9.34
C ASN A 208 7.90 -2.09 7.88
N SER A 209 8.38 -1.12 7.12
CA SER A 209 8.14 -0.98 5.70
C SER A 209 9.37 -1.44 4.92
N TYR A 210 9.12 -2.11 3.80
CA TYR A 210 10.14 -2.76 3.02
C TYR A 210 9.90 -2.61 1.52
N GLU A 211 10.98 -2.50 0.76
CA GLU A 211 10.99 -2.75 -0.68
C GLU A 211 11.26 -4.23 -0.92
N TRP A 212 10.60 -4.81 -1.92
CA TRP A 212 10.75 -6.22 -2.24
C TRP A 212 10.73 -6.47 -3.75
N ILE A 213 11.33 -7.60 -4.14
CA ILE A 213 11.32 -8.10 -5.52
C ILE A 213 11.06 -9.61 -5.53
N LYS A 214 10.62 -10.12 -6.68
CA LYS A 214 10.48 -11.56 -6.93
C LYS A 214 11.41 -12.01 -8.04
N GLU A 215 12.23 -13.01 -7.75
CA GLU A 215 13.16 -13.60 -8.72
C GLU A 215 13.15 -15.12 -8.57
N GLY A 216 13.03 -15.85 -9.68
CA GLY A 216 13.02 -17.32 -9.67
C GLY A 216 11.93 -17.92 -8.77
N GLY A 217 10.80 -17.22 -8.60
CA GLY A 217 9.69 -17.65 -7.74
C GLY A 217 9.88 -17.37 -6.24
N LYS A 218 10.99 -16.73 -5.83
CA LYS A 218 11.31 -16.40 -4.43
C LYS A 218 11.20 -14.90 -4.19
N TYR A 219 10.88 -14.52 -2.95
CA TYR A 219 10.73 -13.13 -2.52
C TYR A 219 11.98 -12.65 -1.80
N TYR A 220 12.39 -11.42 -2.06
CA TYR A 220 13.56 -10.83 -1.41
C TYR A 220 13.24 -9.42 -0.93
N ASN A 221 13.69 -9.11 0.29
CA ASN A 221 13.82 -7.74 0.77
C ASN A 221 15.04 -7.08 0.12
N VAL A 222 14.83 -5.89 -0.44
CA VAL A 222 15.87 -5.06 -1.06
C VAL A 222 15.87 -3.63 -0.53
N SER A 223 15.24 -3.39 0.63
CA SER A 223 15.19 -2.07 1.26
C SER A 223 16.57 -1.47 1.56
N ASN A 224 17.56 -2.34 1.78
CA ASN A 224 18.96 -1.95 1.86
C ASN A 224 19.64 -2.28 0.51
N PRO A 225 20.11 -1.29 -0.26
CA PRO A 225 20.75 -1.54 -1.56
C PRO A 225 21.98 -2.45 -1.49
N ALA A 226 22.64 -2.55 -0.32
CA ALA A 226 23.80 -3.40 -0.10
C ALA A 226 23.43 -4.84 0.30
N GLU A 227 22.17 -5.10 0.69
CA GLU A 227 21.75 -6.37 1.25
C GLU A 227 20.45 -6.86 0.60
N LYS A 228 20.52 -8.05 0.01
CA LYS A 228 19.36 -8.77 -0.51
C LYS A 228 19.04 -9.94 0.40
N THR A 229 17.96 -9.84 1.16
CA THR A 229 17.58 -10.87 2.14
C THR A 229 16.42 -11.70 1.62
N LEU A 230 16.57 -13.03 1.60
CA LEU A 230 15.49 -13.94 1.24
C LEU A 230 14.34 -13.83 2.27
N TRP A 231 13.12 -13.66 1.77
CA TRP A 231 11.90 -13.83 2.55
C TRP A 231 11.31 -15.21 2.28
N ASP A 232 11.20 -16.02 3.32
CA ASP A 232 10.55 -17.32 3.26
C ASP A 232 9.03 -17.15 3.35
N ILE A 233 8.45 -16.89 2.18
CA ILE A 233 7.02 -16.69 1.99
C ILE A 233 6.46 -17.86 1.19
N ASN A 234 5.44 -18.52 1.73
CA ASN A 234 4.74 -19.61 1.05
C ASN A 234 3.24 -19.34 1.02
N PHE A 235 2.61 -19.68 -0.10
CA PHE A 235 1.18 -19.53 -0.30
C PHE A 235 0.49 -20.89 -0.37
N SER A 236 -0.72 -20.99 0.15
CA SER A 236 -1.54 -22.20 0.07
C SER A 236 -3.02 -21.87 -0.08
N ASN A 237 -3.83 -22.89 -0.38
CA ASN A 237 -5.27 -22.79 -0.60
C ASN A 237 -5.63 -21.69 -1.61
N ASN A 238 -5.11 -21.79 -2.84
CA ASN A 238 -5.32 -20.81 -3.91
C ASN A 238 -4.97 -19.38 -3.47
N ASN A 239 -3.79 -19.21 -2.85
CA ASN A 239 -3.27 -17.92 -2.37
C ASN A 239 -4.14 -17.22 -1.32
N ARG A 240 -4.99 -17.96 -0.59
CA ARG A 240 -5.78 -17.44 0.53
C ARG A 240 -5.01 -17.41 1.84
N TYR A 241 -4.03 -18.29 2.00
CA TYR A 241 -3.17 -18.35 3.17
C TYR A 241 -1.73 -18.08 2.77
N MET A 242 -1.03 -17.34 3.64
CA MET A 242 0.38 -17.05 3.51
C MET A 242 1.09 -17.42 4.81
N THR A 243 2.24 -18.06 4.72
CA THR A 243 3.19 -18.12 5.84
C THR A 243 4.36 -17.21 5.55
N PHE A 244 4.83 -16.48 6.56
CA PHE A 244 6.05 -15.71 6.49
C PHE A 244 6.97 -16.13 7.65
N ALA A 245 8.07 -16.78 7.29
CA ALA A 245 9.07 -17.27 8.22
C ALA A 245 10.26 -16.29 8.32
N ILE A 246 10.70 -16.05 9.56
CA ILE A 246 11.86 -15.21 9.89
C ILE A 246 12.78 -15.95 10.86
N ASP A 247 14.00 -15.45 11.04
CA ASP A 247 15.04 -16.07 11.87
C ASP A 247 15.28 -17.55 11.48
N ASN A 248 15.49 -17.78 10.17
CA ASN A 248 15.67 -19.12 9.58
C ASN A 248 14.55 -20.12 9.92
N GLY A 249 13.30 -19.64 9.99
CA GLY A 249 12.13 -20.48 10.28
C GLY A 249 11.87 -20.70 11.76
N ARG A 250 12.64 -20.07 12.66
CA ARG A 250 12.38 -20.15 14.10
C ARG A 250 11.04 -19.50 14.47
N ILE A 251 10.68 -18.44 13.75
CA ILE A 251 9.39 -17.75 13.88
C ILE A 251 8.64 -17.91 12.57
N VAL A 252 7.39 -18.37 12.64
CA VAL A 252 6.50 -18.49 11.49
C VAL A 252 5.19 -17.78 11.78
N MET A 253 4.88 -16.78 10.97
CA MET A 253 3.61 -16.06 11.02
C MET A 253 2.69 -16.57 9.93
N HIS A 254 1.44 -16.88 10.28
CA HIS A 254 0.42 -17.34 9.35
C HIS A 254 -0.61 -16.24 9.14
N PHE A 255 -0.94 -15.97 7.89
CA PHE A 255 -1.86 -14.93 7.50
C PHE A 255 -2.97 -15.46 6.60
N THR A 256 -4.11 -14.77 6.64
CA THR A 256 -5.21 -14.93 5.69
C THR A 256 -5.36 -13.66 4.87
N LYS A 257 -5.59 -13.81 3.57
CA LYS A 257 -5.83 -12.66 2.67
C LYS A 257 -7.22 -12.07 2.93
N VAL A 258 -7.27 -10.76 3.08
CA VAL A 258 -8.52 -9.98 3.10
C VAL A 258 -8.91 -9.69 1.65
N LYS A 259 -10.20 -9.83 1.35
CA LYS A 259 -10.75 -9.76 -0.01
C LYS A 259 -10.50 -8.42 -0.68
#